data_AF-A0A2B5WYP0-F1
#
_entry.id   AF-A0A2B5WYP0-F1
#
_cell.length_a   1.000
_cell.length_b   1.000
_cell.length_c   1.000
_cell.angle_alpha   90.00
_cell.angle_beta   90.00
_cell.angle_gamma   90.00
#
_symmetry.space_group_name_H-M   'P 1'
#
loop_
_entity.id
_entity.type
_entity.pdbx_description
1 polymer ?
#
loop_
_entity_poly.entity_id
_entity_poly.type
_entity_poly.pdbx_seq_one_letter_code
_entity_poly.pdbx_strand_id
1 'polypeptide(L)'
;MDRAKKMQKEIAECIVEKYYSEAISYISMLGAMENLENISFFKSIEVQDKKLMEQIQVAILQSSSGIKDVIREYHNPATLYSIEALRQAIHCSINQKEAIECIIADLFLNGRGLEHALTAIMYDKSVSKVVKGDVLIEERLVEIIMKDVYSNQIKGLAIEALGRVLSVKKYKMLLLDMKNNYLNKKDLNFKRLVQSIYVKNKIKNIFREIE
;
A
#
# COMPACT_ATOMS: atom_id res chain seq x y z
N MET A 1 3.18 -13.29 -26.89
CA MET A 1 4.43 -12.80 -26.27
C MET A 1 4.34 -13.11 -24.79
N ASP A 2 5.34 -13.80 -24.24
CA ASP A 2 5.42 -14.12 -22.81
C ASP A 2 5.38 -12.84 -21.95
N ARG A 3 4.64 -12.88 -20.83
CA ARG A 3 4.41 -11.73 -19.95
C ARG A 3 5.74 -11.20 -19.41
N ALA A 4 6.66 -12.09 -19.02
CA ALA A 4 7.98 -11.70 -18.52
C ALA A 4 8.77 -10.94 -19.60
N LYS A 5 8.82 -11.47 -20.83
CA LYS A 5 9.49 -10.80 -21.97
C LYS A 5 8.91 -9.43 -22.29
N LYS A 6 7.58 -9.27 -22.17
CA LYS A 6 6.94 -7.96 -22.34
C LYS A 6 7.43 -6.96 -21.29
N MET A 7 7.46 -7.35 -20.01
CA MET A 7 7.92 -6.48 -18.93
C MET A 7 9.41 -6.15 -19.04
N GLN A 8 10.24 -7.11 -19.44
CA GLN A 8 11.67 -6.86 -19.69
C GLN A 8 11.86 -5.76 -20.74
N LYS A 9 11.06 -5.77 -21.82
CA LYS A 9 11.05 -4.72 -22.83
C LYS A 9 10.61 -3.36 -22.26
N GLU A 10 9.50 -3.33 -21.52
CA GLU A 10 8.99 -2.09 -20.89
C GLU A 10 10.01 -1.49 -19.90
N ILE A 11 10.72 -2.32 -19.14
CA ILE A 11 11.80 -1.89 -18.24
C ILE A 11 12.93 -1.24 -19.04
N ALA A 12 13.39 -1.88 -20.12
CA ALA A 12 14.46 -1.34 -20.94
C ALA A 12 14.08 0.03 -21.55
N GLU A 13 12.86 0.17 -22.05
CA GLU A 13 12.33 1.42 -22.60
C GLU A 13 12.29 2.53 -21.53
N CYS A 14 11.73 2.24 -20.34
CA CYS A 14 11.69 3.21 -19.24
C CYS A 14 13.08 3.67 -18.79
N ILE A 15 14.07 2.76 -18.78
CA ILE A 15 15.44 3.10 -18.39
C ILE A 15 16.10 4.02 -19.43
N VAL A 16 15.94 3.72 -20.72
CA VAL A 16 16.47 4.56 -21.81
C VAL A 16 15.86 5.95 -21.79
N GLU A 17 14.55 6.04 -21.54
CA GLU A 17 13.81 7.31 -21.46
C GLU A 17 13.95 8.02 -20.10
N LYS A 18 14.70 7.43 -19.15
CA LYS A 18 14.91 7.93 -17.78
C LYS A 18 13.64 8.06 -16.93
N TYR A 19 12.61 7.28 -17.25
CA TYR A 19 11.41 7.10 -16.45
C TYR A 19 11.65 6.08 -15.32
N TYR A 20 12.52 6.46 -14.37
CA TYR A 20 13.00 5.53 -13.34
C TYR A 20 11.93 5.11 -12.34
N SER A 21 10.91 5.93 -12.10
CA SER A 21 9.81 5.57 -11.20
C SER A 21 8.98 4.41 -11.78
N GLU A 22 8.71 4.48 -13.08
CA GLU A 22 8.01 3.46 -13.86
C GLU A 22 8.86 2.19 -13.94
N ALA A 23 10.16 2.33 -14.21
CA ALA A 23 11.10 1.21 -14.23
C ALA A 23 11.13 0.45 -12.88
N ILE A 24 11.18 1.16 -11.74
CA ILE A 24 11.13 0.57 -10.40
C ILE A 24 9.87 -0.29 -10.21
N SER A 25 8.72 0.22 -10.65
CA SER A 25 7.44 -0.50 -10.56
C SER A 25 7.48 -1.79 -11.39
N TYR A 26 7.92 -1.71 -12.65
CA TYR A 26 8.01 -2.88 -13.53
C TYR A 26 9.02 -3.92 -13.05
N ILE A 27 10.18 -3.49 -12.54
CA ILE A 27 11.20 -4.38 -11.94
C ILE A 27 10.62 -5.14 -10.75
N SER A 28 9.88 -4.45 -9.88
CA SER A 28 9.26 -5.06 -8.70
C SER A 28 8.19 -6.08 -9.08
N MET A 29 7.36 -5.76 -10.08
CA MET A 29 6.36 -6.70 -10.60
C MET A 29 6.99 -7.92 -11.27
N LEU A 30 8.11 -7.74 -12.00
CA LEU A 30 8.84 -8.84 -12.62
C LEU A 30 9.53 -9.72 -11.57
N GLY A 31 10.09 -9.12 -10.51
CA GLY A 31 10.67 -9.82 -9.36
C GLY A 31 9.63 -10.63 -8.58
N ALA A 32 8.41 -10.10 -8.43
CA ALA A 32 7.29 -10.79 -7.79
C ALA A 32 6.81 -12.05 -8.52
N MET A 33 7.29 -12.30 -9.75
CA MET A 33 7.05 -13.57 -10.45
C MET A 33 7.92 -14.72 -9.92
N GLU A 34 8.94 -14.43 -9.11
CA GLU A 34 9.83 -15.43 -8.47
C GLU A 34 10.45 -16.41 -9.47
N ASN A 35 10.83 -15.91 -10.65
CA ASN A 35 11.44 -16.72 -11.71
C ASN A 35 12.95 -16.47 -11.79
N LEU A 36 13.74 -17.53 -11.57
CA LEU A 36 15.20 -17.52 -11.66
C LEU A 36 15.73 -17.05 -13.02
N GLU A 37 14.99 -17.29 -14.12
CA GLU A 37 15.41 -16.86 -15.46
C GLU A 37 15.54 -15.33 -15.58
N ASN A 38 14.74 -14.58 -14.82
CA ASN A 38 14.77 -13.11 -14.81
C ASN A 38 16.04 -12.53 -14.19
N ILE A 39 16.78 -13.31 -13.38
CA ILE A 39 18.01 -12.85 -12.72
C ILE A 39 19.06 -12.42 -13.75
N SER A 40 19.16 -13.17 -14.86
CA SER A 40 20.10 -12.84 -15.94
C SER A 40 19.81 -11.46 -16.54
N PHE A 41 18.54 -11.16 -16.78
CA PHE A 41 18.09 -9.86 -17.27
C PHE A 41 18.37 -8.75 -16.25
N PHE A 42 18.02 -8.95 -14.98
CA PHE A 42 18.30 -7.96 -13.93
C PHE A 42 19.78 -7.62 -13.81
N LYS A 43 20.66 -8.65 -13.89
CA LYS A 43 22.12 -8.46 -13.86
C LYS A 43 22.67 -7.75 -15.09
N SER A 44 21.97 -7.78 -16.23
CA SER A 44 22.38 -7.05 -17.44
C SER A 44 22.02 -5.56 -17.43
N ILE A 45 21.22 -5.10 -16.47
CA ILE A 45 20.83 -3.70 -16.37
C ILE A 45 21.96 -2.93 -15.68
N GLU A 46 22.59 -2.01 -16.43
CA GLU A 46 23.61 -1.11 -15.92
C GLU A 46 23.03 0.31 -15.78
N VAL A 47 22.85 0.77 -14.54
CA VAL A 47 22.31 2.10 -14.24
C VAL A 47 23.05 2.74 -13.07
N GLN A 48 23.20 4.06 -13.10
CA GLN A 48 23.84 4.81 -12.00
C GLN A 48 22.85 5.26 -10.93
N ASP A 49 21.54 5.23 -11.23
CA ASP A 49 20.52 5.65 -10.28
C ASP A 49 20.48 4.68 -9.09
N LYS A 50 20.74 5.20 -7.89
CA LYS A 50 20.87 4.40 -6.67
C LYS A 50 19.58 3.66 -6.32
N LYS A 51 18.42 4.30 -6.48
CA LYS A 51 17.12 3.69 -6.12
C LYS A 51 16.77 2.57 -7.08
N LEU A 52 17.02 2.79 -8.36
CA LEU A 52 16.81 1.78 -9.39
C LEU A 52 17.75 0.58 -9.19
N MET A 53 19.04 0.82 -8.93
CA MET A 53 20.00 -0.24 -8.60
C MET A 53 19.57 -1.06 -7.38
N GLU A 54 19.12 -0.40 -6.33
CA GLU A 54 18.65 -1.07 -5.13
C GLU A 54 17.38 -1.91 -5.39
N GLN A 55 16.44 -1.40 -6.18
CA GLN A 55 15.25 -2.16 -6.57
C GLN A 55 15.61 -3.40 -7.42
N ILE A 56 16.61 -3.29 -8.30
CA ILE A 56 17.15 -4.43 -9.05
C ILE A 56 17.69 -5.49 -8.10
N GLN A 57 18.44 -5.09 -7.07
CA GLN A 57 18.98 -6.02 -6.08
C GLN A 57 17.86 -6.71 -5.27
N VAL A 58 16.82 -5.97 -4.86
CA VAL A 58 15.65 -6.56 -4.18
C VAL A 58 14.89 -7.52 -5.10
N ALA A 59 14.72 -7.19 -6.39
CA ALA A 59 14.07 -8.08 -7.35
C ALA A 59 14.89 -9.36 -7.60
N ILE A 60 16.22 -9.28 -7.58
CA ILE A 60 17.11 -10.45 -7.63
C ILE A 60 16.95 -11.30 -6.36
N LEU A 61 16.96 -10.69 -5.17
CA LEU A 61 16.70 -11.40 -3.90
C LEU A 61 15.38 -12.16 -3.98
N GLN A 62 14.32 -11.48 -4.39
CA GLN A 62 13.00 -12.09 -4.51
C GLN A 62 12.94 -13.20 -5.55
N SER A 63 13.56 -13.01 -6.73
CA SER A 63 13.61 -14.04 -7.77
C SER A 63 14.42 -15.26 -7.36
N SER A 64 15.40 -15.09 -6.47
CA SER A 64 16.29 -16.16 -6.01
C SER A 64 15.70 -16.96 -4.84
N SER A 65 15.01 -16.28 -3.94
CA SER A 65 14.68 -16.82 -2.61
C SER A 65 13.23 -16.59 -2.18
N GLY A 66 12.42 -15.98 -3.04
CA GLY A 66 11.00 -15.74 -2.84
C GLY A 66 10.67 -14.58 -1.90
N ILE A 67 9.38 -14.27 -1.76
CA ILE A 67 8.90 -13.14 -0.95
C ILE A 67 9.29 -13.24 0.53
N LYS A 68 9.44 -14.45 1.08
CA LYS A 68 9.74 -14.66 2.51
C LYS A 68 11.08 -14.03 2.90
N ASP A 69 12.06 -14.09 2.00
CA ASP A 69 13.37 -13.50 2.23
C ASP A 69 13.34 -11.97 2.10
N VAL A 70 12.51 -11.42 1.21
CA VAL A 70 12.24 -9.98 1.15
C VAL A 70 11.60 -9.50 2.46
N ILE A 71 10.60 -10.23 2.97
CA ILE A 71 9.95 -9.90 4.26
C ILE A 71 10.94 -10.03 5.42
N ARG A 72 11.81 -11.04 5.41
CA ARG A 72 12.86 -11.19 6.43
C ARG A 72 13.79 -9.98 6.43
N GLU A 73 14.25 -9.54 5.26
CA GLU A 73 15.06 -8.32 5.14
C GLU A 73 14.30 -7.07 5.56
N TYR A 74 13.00 -6.98 5.25
CA TYR A 74 12.16 -5.86 5.64
C TYR A 74 12.06 -5.68 7.17
N HIS A 75 12.08 -6.79 7.91
CA HIS A 75 12.09 -6.77 9.37
C HIS A 75 13.50 -6.73 9.99
N ASN A 76 14.57 -6.78 9.17
CA ASN A 76 15.94 -6.78 9.64
C ASN A 76 16.42 -5.33 9.88
N PRO A 77 16.70 -4.93 11.14
CA PRO A 77 17.16 -3.57 11.45
C PRO A 77 18.55 -3.24 10.90
N ALA A 78 19.32 -4.26 10.52
CA ALA A 78 20.64 -4.13 9.91
C ALA A 78 20.62 -4.39 8.39
N THR A 79 19.44 -4.36 7.76
CA THR A 79 19.33 -4.58 6.32
C THR A 79 20.08 -3.51 5.53
N LEU A 80 20.68 -3.94 4.42
CA LEU A 80 21.41 -3.05 3.51
C LEU A 80 20.49 -2.39 2.47
N TYR A 81 19.24 -2.85 2.38
CA TYR A 81 18.24 -2.32 1.45
C TYR A 81 17.42 -1.21 2.10
N SER A 82 16.93 -0.29 1.28
CA SER A 82 15.95 0.68 1.71
C SER A 82 14.61 0.00 1.99
N ILE A 83 13.97 0.48 3.05
CA ILE A 83 12.62 0.06 3.44
C ILE A 83 11.63 0.30 2.28
N GLU A 84 11.84 1.35 1.49
CA GLU A 84 11.03 1.65 0.31
C GLU A 84 11.12 0.57 -0.76
N ALA A 85 12.32 0.10 -1.12
CA ALA A 85 12.49 -0.94 -2.14
C ALA A 85 11.90 -2.29 -1.70
N LEU A 86 12.09 -2.64 -0.43
CA LEU A 86 11.53 -3.86 0.16
C LEU A 86 9.99 -3.81 0.21
N ARG A 87 9.41 -2.67 0.63
CA ARG A 87 7.95 -2.49 0.61
C ARG A 87 7.37 -2.54 -0.79
N GLN A 88 8.02 -1.91 -1.77
CA GLN A 88 7.56 -1.96 -3.15
C GLN A 88 7.48 -3.41 -3.65
N ALA A 89 8.49 -4.23 -3.36
CA ALA A 89 8.48 -5.66 -3.67
C ALA A 89 7.34 -6.41 -2.97
N ILE A 90 7.13 -6.19 -1.66
CA ILE A 90 6.02 -6.78 -0.90
C ILE A 90 4.66 -6.41 -1.51
N HIS A 91 4.46 -5.14 -1.85
CA HIS A 91 3.21 -4.65 -2.44
C HIS A 91 2.98 -5.19 -3.86
N CYS A 92 4.03 -5.47 -4.63
CA CYS A 92 3.91 -6.13 -5.92
C CYS A 92 3.59 -7.63 -5.81
N SER A 93 3.76 -8.23 -4.63
CA SER A 93 3.46 -9.64 -4.32
C SER A 93 2.15 -9.85 -3.57
N ILE A 94 1.22 -8.89 -3.65
CA ILE A 94 -0.06 -8.89 -2.92
C ILE A 94 -1.00 -10.05 -3.25
N ASN A 95 -0.68 -10.87 -4.25
CA ASN A 95 -1.34 -12.15 -4.54
C ASN A 95 -0.86 -13.30 -3.65
N GLN A 96 0.22 -13.10 -2.89
CA GLN A 96 0.78 -14.06 -1.95
C GLN A 96 0.29 -13.75 -0.52
N LYS A 97 -0.03 -14.81 0.25
CA LYS A 97 -0.62 -14.66 1.58
C LYS A 97 0.32 -13.93 2.54
N GLU A 98 1.59 -14.29 2.51
CA GLU A 98 2.64 -13.74 3.37
C GLU A 98 2.82 -12.23 3.15
N ALA A 99 2.70 -11.75 1.90
CA ALA A 99 2.76 -10.33 1.59
C ALA A 99 1.55 -9.58 2.19
N ILE A 100 0.35 -10.13 2.06
CA ILE A 100 -0.86 -9.54 2.66
C ILE A 100 -0.74 -9.49 4.20
N GLU A 101 -0.26 -10.56 4.83
CA GLU A 101 -0.05 -10.62 6.28
C GLU A 101 0.95 -9.54 6.74
N CYS A 102 2.06 -9.36 6.02
CA CYS A 102 3.04 -8.30 6.28
C CYS A 102 2.43 -6.90 6.15
N ILE A 103 1.67 -6.64 5.08
CA ILE A 103 0.96 -5.37 4.85
C ILE A 103 -0.05 -5.08 5.97
N ILE A 104 -0.77 -6.10 6.45
CA ILE A 104 -1.72 -5.93 7.56
C ILE A 104 -0.97 -5.67 8.88
N ALA A 105 0.14 -6.36 9.13
CA ALA A 105 0.97 -6.13 10.32
C ALA A 105 1.51 -4.69 10.37
N ASP A 106 1.87 -4.12 9.22
CA ASP A 106 2.32 -2.74 9.08
C ASP A 106 1.28 -1.70 9.59
N LEU A 107 -0.01 -2.04 9.64
CA LEU A 107 -1.07 -1.19 10.23
C LEU A 107 -0.87 -0.95 11.74
N PHE A 108 -0.21 -1.89 12.42
CA PHE A 108 0.06 -1.83 13.86
C PHE A 108 1.43 -1.20 14.16
N LEU A 109 2.20 -0.87 13.13
CA LEU A 109 3.46 -0.16 13.24
C LEU A 109 3.25 1.36 13.07
N ASN A 110 4.26 2.15 13.44
CA ASN A 110 4.27 3.60 13.23
C ASN A 110 5.05 3.98 11.96
N GLY A 111 4.81 5.18 11.44
CA GLY A 111 5.59 5.75 10.33
C GLY A 111 5.15 5.26 8.96
N ARG A 112 6.10 5.04 8.04
CA ARG A 112 5.80 4.76 6.64
C ARG A 112 5.09 3.42 6.42
N GLY A 113 5.23 2.44 7.31
CA GLY A 113 4.50 1.15 7.18
C GLY A 113 3.00 1.35 7.28
N LEU A 114 2.58 2.17 8.24
CA LEU A 114 1.19 2.54 8.43
C LEU A 114 0.56 3.16 7.17
N GLU A 115 1.24 4.12 6.54
CA GLU A 115 0.72 4.80 5.34
C GLU A 115 0.52 3.84 4.17
N HIS A 116 1.49 2.93 3.94
CA HIS A 116 1.40 1.92 2.90
C HIS A 116 0.29 0.89 3.18
N ALA A 117 0.17 0.43 4.44
CA ALA A 117 -0.89 -0.48 4.86
C ALA A 117 -2.29 0.12 4.62
N LEU A 118 -2.49 1.38 5.03
CA LEU A 118 -3.74 2.10 4.79
C LEU A 118 -4.06 2.21 3.29
N THR A 119 -3.06 2.55 2.48
CA THR A 119 -3.20 2.66 1.02
C THR A 119 -3.55 1.31 0.39
N ALA A 120 -2.90 0.22 0.81
CA ALA A 120 -3.20 -1.13 0.33
C ALA A 120 -4.63 -1.55 0.68
N ILE A 121 -5.09 -1.30 1.91
CA ILE A 121 -6.48 -1.56 2.31
C ILE A 121 -7.46 -0.78 1.42
N MET A 122 -7.16 0.48 1.08
CA MET A 122 -8.05 1.33 0.28
C MET A 122 -8.22 0.90 -1.18
N TYR A 123 -7.11 0.50 -1.81
CA TYR A 123 -7.04 0.34 -3.26
C TYR A 123 -6.88 -1.10 -3.73
N ASP A 124 -6.29 -1.98 -2.93
CA ASP A 124 -6.09 -3.38 -3.31
C ASP A 124 -7.28 -4.26 -2.91
N LYS A 125 -7.85 -4.96 -3.89
CA LYS A 125 -9.02 -5.83 -3.69
C LYS A 125 -8.71 -7.07 -2.87
N SER A 126 -7.50 -7.62 -2.99
CA SER A 126 -7.09 -8.82 -2.25
C SER A 126 -6.95 -8.49 -0.77
N VAL A 127 -6.28 -7.39 -0.44
CA VAL A 127 -6.19 -6.90 0.95
C VAL A 127 -7.57 -6.52 1.49
N SER A 128 -8.34 -5.72 0.74
CA SER A 128 -9.71 -5.35 1.12
C SER A 128 -10.61 -6.55 1.47
N LYS A 129 -10.46 -7.68 0.76
CA LYS A 129 -11.22 -8.90 1.02
C LYS A 129 -10.81 -9.55 2.34
N VAL A 130 -9.51 -9.61 2.62
CA VAL A 130 -8.98 -10.20 3.86
C VAL A 130 -9.41 -9.41 5.08
N VAL A 131 -9.37 -8.09 5.00
CA VAL A 131 -9.70 -7.21 6.15
C VAL A 131 -11.19 -6.95 6.34
N LYS A 132 -12.06 -7.52 5.50
CA LYS A 132 -13.49 -7.20 5.50
C LYS A 132 -14.17 -7.73 6.75
N GLY A 133 -14.76 -6.82 7.54
CA GLY A 133 -15.46 -7.17 8.78
C GLY A 133 -14.54 -7.60 9.93
N ASP A 134 -13.23 -7.43 9.79
CA ASP A 134 -12.28 -7.71 10.86
C ASP A 134 -12.37 -6.64 11.96
N VAL A 135 -12.68 -7.10 13.17
CA VAL A 135 -12.90 -6.23 14.34
C VAL A 135 -11.61 -5.58 14.82
N LEU A 136 -10.47 -6.29 14.80
CA LEU A 136 -9.20 -5.75 15.27
C LEU A 136 -8.70 -4.65 14.33
N ILE A 137 -8.88 -4.85 13.03
CA ILE A 137 -8.53 -3.84 12.03
C ILE A 137 -9.46 -2.63 12.14
N GLU A 138 -10.76 -2.86 12.35
CA GLU A 138 -11.71 -1.77 12.63
C GLU A 138 -11.29 -0.94 13.85
N GLU A 139 -11.05 -1.58 14.99
CA GLU A 139 -10.63 -0.92 16.23
C GLU A 139 -9.34 -0.14 16.03
N ARG A 140 -8.35 -0.73 15.36
CA ARG A 140 -7.08 -0.07 15.06
C ARG A 140 -7.26 1.17 14.20
N LEU A 141 -8.10 1.11 13.16
CA LEU A 141 -8.37 2.27 12.32
C LEU A 141 -9.10 3.37 13.08
N VAL A 142 -10.07 3.02 13.93
CA VAL A 142 -10.73 3.99 14.81
C VAL A 142 -9.72 4.64 15.76
N GLU A 143 -8.83 3.85 16.36
CA GLU A 143 -7.75 4.36 17.22
C GLU A 143 -6.88 5.39 16.49
N ILE A 144 -6.45 5.09 15.25
CA ILE A 144 -5.66 6.00 14.41
C ILE A 144 -6.40 7.32 14.17
N ILE A 145 -7.72 7.25 13.92
CA ILE A 145 -8.55 8.43 13.68
C ILE A 145 -8.66 9.28 14.95
N MET A 146 -8.82 8.64 16.11
CA MET A 146 -9.09 9.34 17.37
C MET A 146 -7.84 9.93 18.02
N LYS A 147 -6.65 9.34 17.84
CA LYS A 147 -5.42 9.77 18.50
C LYS A 147 -4.85 11.04 17.88
N ASP A 148 -4.45 12.00 18.72
CA ASP A 148 -3.94 13.30 18.29
C ASP A 148 -2.50 13.24 17.72
N VAL A 149 -1.78 12.15 17.95
CA VAL A 149 -0.41 11.94 17.44
C VAL A 149 -0.35 11.79 15.92
N TYR A 150 -1.44 11.36 15.28
CA TYR A 150 -1.48 11.15 13.84
C TYR A 150 -1.87 12.42 13.08
N SER A 151 -1.20 12.67 11.96
CA SER A 151 -1.53 13.78 11.07
C SER A 151 -2.91 13.62 10.45
N ASN A 152 -3.51 14.73 10.02
CA ASN A 152 -4.79 14.71 9.32
C ASN A 152 -4.76 13.88 8.01
N GLN A 153 -3.60 13.77 7.36
CA GLN A 153 -3.44 12.89 6.19
C GLN A 153 -3.62 11.42 6.58
N ILE A 154 -2.90 10.95 7.61
CA ILE A 154 -3.01 9.56 8.09
C ILE A 154 -4.42 9.26 8.60
N LYS A 155 -5.04 10.21 9.33
CA LYS A 155 -6.44 10.09 9.76
C LYS A 155 -7.40 9.99 8.57
N GLY A 156 -7.18 10.78 7.52
CA GLY A 156 -7.97 10.71 6.28
C GLY A 156 -7.87 9.36 5.59
N LEU A 157 -6.65 8.83 5.46
CA LEU A 157 -6.40 7.49 4.91
C LEU A 157 -7.09 6.40 5.77
N ALA A 158 -7.02 6.50 7.10
CA ALA A 158 -7.70 5.56 8.00
C ALA A 158 -9.24 5.61 7.86
N ILE A 159 -9.83 6.80 7.69
CA ILE A 159 -11.27 6.94 7.42
C ILE A 159 -11.64 6.29 6.08
N GLU A 160 -10.84 6.50 5.02
CA GLU A 160 -11.13 5.88 3.72
C GLU A 160 -10.94 4.34 3.78
N ALA A 161 -9.91 3.85 4.48
CA ALA A 161 -9.67 2.43 4.73
C ALA A 161 -10.83 1.76 5.51
N LEU A 162 -11.40 2.43 6.51
CA LEU A 162 -12.60 1.95 7.22
C LEU A 162 -13.78 1.70 6.27
N GLY A 163 -13.90 2.49 5.21
CA GLY A 163 -14.94 2.29 4.19
C GLY A 163 -14.80 0.96 3.45
N ARG A 164 -13.61 0.35 3.45
CA ARG A 164 -13.35 -0.99 2.90
C ARG A 164 -13.59 -2.08 3.92
N VAL A 165 -13.21 -1.86 5.18
CA VAL A 165 -13.40 -2.82 6.30
C VAL A 165 -14.89 -2.98 6.64
N LEU A 166 -15.62 -1.87 6.78
CA LEU A 166 -17.00 -1.84 7.30
C LEU A 166 -18.07 -2.09 6.24
N SER A 167 -19.26 -2.52 6.69
CA SER A 167 -20.46 -2.45 5.84
C SER A 167 -20.84 -1.00 5.56
N VAL A 168 -21.49 -0.73 4.43
CA VAL A 168 -21.89 0.64 4.04
C VAL A 168 -22.73 1.31 5.14
N LYS A 169 -23.65 0.57 5.77
CA LYS A 169 -24.50 1.08 6.86
C LYS A 169 -23.66 1.44 8.09
N LYS A 170 -22.78 0.53 8.54
CA LYS A 170 -21.94 0.75 9.72
C LYS A 170 -20.97 1.91 9.50
N TYR A 171 -20.37 2.01 8.32
CA TYR A 171 -19.50 3.13 7.95
C TYR A 171 -20.24 4.47 7.94
N LYS A 172 -21.44 4.54 7.35
CA LYS A 172 -22.27 5.76 7.36
C LYS A 172 -22.62 6.21 8.78
N MET A 173 -23.02 5.28 9.65
CA MET A 173 -23.31 5.57 11.05
C MET A 173 -22.08 6.10 11.78
N LEU A 174 -20.94 5.43 11.63
CA LEU A 174 -19.68 5.86 12.24
C LEU A 174 -19.27 7.27 11.79
N LEU A 175 -19.39 7.61 10.51
CA LEU A 175 -19.11 8.97 10.02
C LEU A 175 -20.05 10.02 10.62
N LEU A 176 -21.33 9.69 10.82
CA LEU A 176 -22.30 10.57 11.47
C LEU A 176 -21.94 10.76 12.95
N ASP A 177 -21.61 9.68 13.66
CA ASP A 177 -21.21 9.73 15.06
C ASP A 177 -19.91 10.53 15.24
N MET A 178 -18.93 10.32 14.37
CA MET A 178 -17.70 11.12 14.33
C MET A 178 -18.01 12.58 14.06
N LYS A 179 -18.86 12.89 13.08
CA LYS A 179 -19.27 14.27 12.81
C LYS A 179 -19.93 14.91 14.03
N ASN A 180 -20.90 14.23 14.64
CA ASN A 180 -21.69 14.76 15.76
C ASN A 180 -20.84 14.94 17.03
N ASN A 181 -19.97 13.98 17.35
CA ASN A 181 -19.13 14.03 18.56
C ASN A 181 -17.91 14.96 18.41
N TYR A 182 -17.33 15.08 17.21
CA TYR A 182 -16.15 15.94 16.99
C TYR A 182 -16.49 17.40 16.69
N LEU A 183 -17.76 17.74 16.48
CA LEU A 183 -18.22 19.13 16.43
C LEU A 183 -17.91 19.92 17.72
N ASN A 184 -17.67 19.23 18.84
CA ASN A 184 -17.31 19.84 20.14
C ASN A 184 -15.80 20.00 20.41
N LYS A 185 -14.88 19.41 19.62
CA LYS A 185 -13.43 19.64 19.74
C LYS A 185 -12.98 20.88 18.94
N LYS A 186 -11.94 21.60 19.38
CA LYS A 186 -11.40 22.82 18.72
C LYS A 186 -10.60 22.57 17.42
N ASP A 187 -10.57 21.35 16.88
CA ASP A 187 -9.81 21.04 15.66
C ASP A 187 -10.64 21.28 14.39
N LEU A 188 -10.57 22.50 13.86
CA LEU A 188 -11.22 22.94 12.62
C LEU A 188 -10.78 22.15 11.38
N ASN A 189 -9.52 21.69 11.34
CA ASN A 189 -8.98 20.97 10.19
C ASN A 189 -9.54 19.54 10.12
N PHE A 190 -9.58 18.85 11.27
CA PHE A 190 -10.20 17.53 11.35
C PHE A 190 -11.71 17.59 11.03
N LYS A 191 -12.43 18.63 11.48
CA LYS A 191 -13.84 18.85 11.11
C LYS A 191 -14.03 18.97 9.59
N ARG A 192 -13.21 19.78 8.92
CA ARG A 192 -13.25 19.93 7.45
C ARG A 192 -12.96 18.60 6.75
N LEU A 193 -12.00 17.83 7.24
CA LEU A 193 -11.66 16.50 6.72
C LEU A 193 -12.86 15.54 6.78
N VAL A 194 -13.44 15.33 7.97
CA VAL A 194 -14.59 14.41 8.16
C VAL A 194 -15.78 14.85 7.30
N GLN A 195 -16.08 16.15 7.26
CA GLN A 195 -17.16 16.69 6.43
C GLN A 195 -16.89 16.47 4.93
N SER A 196 -15.66 16.67 4.46
CA SER A 196 -15.30 16.47 3.05
C SER A 196 -15.47 15.01 2.63
N ILE A 197 -15.04 14.06 3.47
CA ILE A 197 -15.18 12.62 3.22
C ILE A 197 -16.65 12.20 3.23
N TYR A 198 -17.44 12.71 4.19
CA TYR A 198 -18.89 12.44 4.25
C TYR A 198 -19.60 12.90 2.97
N VAL A 199 -19.31 14.12 2.49
CA VAL A 199 -19.90 14.68 1.26
C VAL A 199 -19.47 13.86 0.04
N LYS A 200 -18.17 13.54 -0.10
CA LYS A 200 -17.63 12.71 -1.19
C LYS A 200 -18.33 11.34 -1.26
N ASN A 201 -18.58 10.71 -0.12
CA ASN A 201 -19.29 9.44 -0.04
C ASN A 201 -20.80 9.56 -0.32
N LYS A 202 -21.44 10.66 0.10
CA LYS A 202 -22.84 10.94 -0.25
C LYS A 202 -23.01 11.08 -1.77
N ILE A 203 -22.11 11.84 -2.41
CA ILE A 203 -22.09 12.04 -3.87
C ILE A 203 -21.84 10.72 -4.62
N LYS A 204 -20.83 9.93 -4.21
CA LYS A 204 -20.55 8.62 -4.84
C LYS A 204 -21.73 7.64 -4.78
N ASN A 205 -22.53 7.68 -3.71
CA ASN A 205 -23.70 6.82 -3.61
C ASN A 205 -24.86 7.29 -4.49
N ILE A 206 -25.07 8.62 -4.61
CA ILE A 206 -26.05 9.17 -5.55
C ILE A 206 -25.73 8.73 -6.98
N PHE A 207 -24.46 8.79 -7.39
CA PHE A 207 -24.06 8.33 -8.73
C PHE A 207 -24.23 6.82 -8.94
N ARG A 208 -24.05 5.98 -7.91
CA ARG A 208 -24.30 4.53 -8.00
C ARG A 208 -25.77 4.15 -8.03
N GLU A 209 -26.67 5.03 -7.60
CA GLU A 209 -28.12 4.82 -7.68
C GLU A 209 -28.71 5.28 -9.02
N ILE A 210 -27.91 5.98 -9.84
CA ILE A 210 -28.28 6.49 -11.17
C ILE A 210 -27.76 5.58 -12.31
N GLU A 211 -26.77 4.72 -12.03
CA GLU A 211 -26.30 3.63 -12.91
C GLU A 211 -27.12 2.35 -12.71
#